data_AF-A0A5C8FNR3-F1
#
_entry.id   AF-A0A5C8FNR3-F1
#
_cell.length_a   1.000
_cell.length_b   1.000
_cell.length_c   1.000
_cell.angle_alpha   90.00
_cell.angle_beta   90.00
_cell.angle_gamma   90.00
#
_symmetry.space_group_name_H-M   'P 1'
#
loop_
_entity.id
_entity.type
_entity.pdbx_description
1 polymer ?
#
loop_
_entity_poly.entity_id
_entity_poly.type
_entity_poly.pdbx_seq_one_letter_code
_entity_poly.pdbx_strand_id
1 'polypeptide(L)'
;MKKIFLTTIALLSMASASVFGMYGVNSGDWIGFLTHGNQFRARMQQLGFTLGNDTIKGTFGFFNNGRGAYGSMLSQSTATGEAGTGLYYDFTPTISMGLAYTSSLISVGVGYNATIGPRWDRYNNKTTPKKVEAVVHTPVLVLNALDNAFRMAIPIQVVNLTDKFDGVGKGSITAVSLDAQFRYFTGLDFLPQIRLLIKYGNYGMQLSPEGGQKEKVTIAESFGFEFRLYFGAMVEEVAIQPIVKLAYNGALGKQHNNTSVTALGALEDSVTVASAISSAFTGGTRGAGGLTSTYAGSPSWKKGAWNLTLAPALGITANSDIVSLYVEPSLGLKITQLGSATDNKVKETYGLAWGTYAEIYITPIKNLEWYFEADVGGATAPAQPTVNLAASTGITWYLPAL
;
A
#
# COMPACT_ATOMS: atom_id res chain seq x y z
N MET A 1 13.29 24.28 -32.64
CA MET A 1 13.53 22.84 -32.84
C MET A 1 14.20 22.15 -31.64
N LYS A 2 15.30 22.66 -31.05
CA LYS A 2 15.85 22.09 -29.78
C LYS A 2 14.96 22.23 -28.51
N LYS A 3 13.88 23.03 -28.56
CA LYS A 3 12.98 23.39 -27.44
C LYS A 3 11.56 22.80 -27.51
N ILE A 4 11.27 21.99 -28.52
CA ILE A 4 9.97 21.28 -28.70
C ILE A 4 10.09 19.81 -28.20
N PHE A 5 11.32 19.30 -28.12
CA PHE A 5 11.68 17.94 -27.72
C PHE A 5 11.65 17.71 -26.20
N LEU A 6 12.12 18.67 -25.39
CA LEU A 6 11.96 18.67 -23.91
C LEU A 6 10.48 18.66 -23.48
N THR A 7 9.61 19.17 -24.35
CA THR A 7 8.21 19.51 -24.11
C THR A 7 7.31 18.27 -24.13
N THR A 8 7.58 17.31 -25.04
CA THR A 8 6.88 16.01 -25.09
C THR A 8 7.35 15.03 -24.01
N ILE A 9 8.58 15.21 -23.55
CA ILE A 9 9.21 14.40 -22.50
C ILE A 9 8.70 14.81 -21.09
N ALA A 10 8.26 16.06 -20.92
CA ALA A 10 7.40 16.52 -19.82
C ALA A 10 5.91 16.13 -20.01
N LEU A 11 5.38 16.10 -21.23
CA LEU A 11 3.99 15.67 -21.50
C LEU A 11 3.73 14.21 -21.10
N LEU A 12 4.72 13.33 -21.13
CA LEU A 12 4.66 11.97 -20.57
C LEU A 12 4.90 11.88 -19.06
N SER A 13 5.38 12.94 -18.42
CA SER A 13 5.56 12.98 -16.96
C SER A 13 4.24 13.14 -16.18
N MET A 14 3.09 13.27 -16.87
CA MET A 14 1.79 13.62 -16.27
C MET A 14 0.64 12.65 -16.54
N ALA A 15 0.61 11.92 -17.65
CA ALA A 15 -0.58 11.17 -18.10
C ALA A 15 -0.79 9.77 -17.46
N SER A 16 0.15 9.23 -16.68
CA SER A 16 -0.03 7.92 -16.01
C SER A 16 0.68 7.78 -14.66
N ALA A 17 0.99 8.92 -14.04
CA ALA A 17 1.39 8.87 -12.64
C ALA A 17 0.10 8.73 -11.79
N SER A 18 -0.34 7.50 -11.57
CA SER A 18 -1.16 7.05 -10.43
C SER A 18 -2.22 8.05 -9.92
N VAL A 19 -3.47 7.93 -10.39
CA VAL A 19 -4.71 8.25 -9.65
C VAL A 19 -4.55 9.34 -8.57
N PHE A 20 -4.29 10.56 -9.01
CA PHE A 20 -3.87 11.66 -8.14
C PHE A 20 -4.97 12.44 -7.42
N GLY A 21 -5.18 12.27 -6.11
CA GLY A 21 -6.16 13.08 -5.35
C GLY A 21 -6.73 12.42 -4.11
N MET A 22 -6.46 11.13 -3.94
CA MET A 22 -6.85 10.37 -2.76
C MET A 22 -5.68 9.53 -2.31
N TYR A 23 -5.14 9.87 -1.14
CA TYR A 23 -3.85 9.36 -0.76
C TYR A 23 -4.00 8.13 0.14
N GLY A 24 -4.11 6.96 -0.48
CA GLY A 24 -4.23 5.67 0.19
C GLY A 24 -2.89 5.16 0.73
N VAL A 25 -2.96 4.24 1.69
CA VAL A 25 -1.78 3.61 2.31
C VAL A 25 -0.99 2.76 1.31
N ASN A 26 -1.67 2.18 0.32
CA ASN A 26 -1.10 1.29 -0.70
C ASN A 26 -1.23 1.82 -2.13
N SER A 27 -1.75 3.04 -2.33
CA SER A 27 -2.00 3.55 -3.69
C SER A 27 -0.78 4.20 -4.33
N GLY A 28 0.27 4.50 -3.55
CA GLY A 28 1.45 5.19 -4.06
C GLY A 28 1.20 6.66 -4.45
N ASP A 29 0.00 7.19 -4.16
CA ASP A 29 -0.44 8.49 -4.63
C ASP A 29 0.15 9.65 -3.81
N TRP A 30 0.58 9.40 -2.56
CA TRP A 30 1.09 10.43 -1.64
C TRP A 30 2.24 11.24 -2.24
N ILE A 31 3.07 10.62 -3.09
CA ILE A 31 4.19 11.30 -3.75
C ILE A 31 3.76 12.41 -4.70
N GLY A 32 2.50 12.41 -5.13
CA GLY A 32 1.94 13.46 -5.96
C GLY A 32 1.27 14.60 -5.17
N PHE A 33 1.09 14.46 -3.84
CA PHE A 33 0.31 15.40 -3.04
C PHE A 33 0.69 16.87 -3.23
N LEU A 34 1.97 17.14 -3.22
CA LEU A 34 2.52 18.48 -3.33
C LEU A 34 2.35 19.09 -4.74
N THR A 35 2.12 18.25 -5.75
CA THR A 35 2.06 18.66 -7.16
C THR A 35 0.66 18.68 -7.76
N HIS A 36 -0.34 18.10 -7.10
CA HIS A 36 -1.70 18.10 -7.64
C HIS A 36 -2.37 19.45 -7.53
N GLY A 37 -3.10 19.84 -8.57
CA GLY A 37 -4.00 20.99 -8.51
C GLY A 37 -5.19 20.73 -7.58
N ASN A 38 -6.02 21.77 -7.42
CA ASN A 38 -7.29 21.62 -6.73
C ASN A 38 -8.20 20.70 -7.53
N GLN A 39 -8.82 19.75 -6.83
CA GLN A 39 -9.65 18.75 -7.47
C GLN A 39 -10.60 18.09 -6.48
N PHE A 40 -11.78 17.74 -6.96
CA PHE A 40 -12.68 16.79 -6.33
C PHE A 40 -12.63 15.47 -7.09
N ARG A 41 -12.77 14.36 -6.37
CA ARG A 41 -12.68 13.03 -6.95
C ARG A 41 -13.70 12.06 -6.37
N ALA A 42 -14.35 11.34 -7.26
CA ALA A 42 -15.16 10.18 -6.95
C ALA A 42 -14.77 9.03 -7.89
N ARG A 43 -14.17 7.97 -7.37
CA ARG A 43 -13.87 6.75 -8.14
C ARG A 43 -14.44 5.53 -7.45
N MET A 44 -14.35 4.39 -8.10
CA MET A 44 -14.65 3.11 -7.45
C MET A 44 -13.86 3.02 -6.15
N GLN A 45 -14.58 2.78 -5.04
CA GLN A 45 -14.01 2.59 -3.70
C GLN A 45 -13.36 3.83 -3.06
N GLN A 46 -13.52 5.02 -3.64
CA GLN A 46 -12.83 6.21 -3.13
C GLN A 46 -13.57 7.53 -3.41
N LEU A 47 -13.63 8.40 -2.40
CA LEU A 47 -14.22 9.75 -2.47
C LEU A 47 -13.42 10.79 -1.68
N GLY A 48 -13.03 11.90 -2.30
CA GLY A 48 -12.22 12.92 -1.62
C GLY A 48 -11.91 14.17 -2.45
N PHE A 49 -11.10 15.06 -1.87
CA PHE A 49 -10.65 16.29 -2.53
C PHE A 49 -9.24 16.68 -2.12
N THR A 50 -8.61 17.49 -2.96
CA THR A 50 -7.41 18.28 -2.65
C THR A 50 -7.74 19.73 -2.95
N LEU A 51 -7.55 20.63 -1.99
CA LEU A 51 -7.88 22.05 -2.12
C LEU A 51 -6.77 22.90 -1.49
N GLY A 52 -6.54 24.08 -2.03
CA GLY A 52 -5.52 24.98 -1.53
C GLY A 52 -5.28 26.17 -2.44
N ASN A 53 -4.30 26.96 -2.05
CA ASN A 53 -3.70 28.02 -2.84
C ASN A 53 -2.25 27.64 -3.17
N ASP A 54 -1.47 28.60 -3.69
CA ASP A 54 -0.09 28.37 -4.09
C ASP A 54 0.86 28.06 -2.92
N THR A 55 0.46 28.35 -1.68
CA THR A 55 1.29 28.21 -0.48
C THR A 55 0.82 27.11 0.46
N ILE A 56 -0.49 26.92 0.61
CA ILE A 56 -1.07 25.96 1.55
C ILE A 56 -2.07 25.08 0.82
N LYS A 57 -1.95 23.77 1.02
CA LYS A 57 -2.82 22.77 0.41
C LYS A 57 -3.23 21.71 1.40
N GLY A 58 -4.50 21.36 1.39
CA GLY A 58 -5.10 20.31 2.20
C GLY A 58 -5.73 19.24 1.34
N THR A 59 -5.87 18.05 1.90
CA THR A 59 -6.61 16.94 1.29
C THR A 59 -7.40 16.19 2.35
N PHE A 60 -8.55 15.66 1.95
CA PHE A 60 -9.37 14.78 2.79
C PHE A 60 -10.13 13.80 1.91
N GLY A 61 -10.28 12.56 2.37
CA GLY A 61 -11.10 11.58 1.67
C GLY A 61 -11.16 10.22 2.36
N PHE A 62 -11.90 9.31 1.73
CA PHE A 62 -12.11 7.94 2.18
C PHE A 62 -11.76 6.96 1.08
N PHE A 63 -10.99 5.93 1.40
CA PHE A 63 -10.60 4.88 0.49
C PHE A 63 -10.99 3.53 1.07
N ASN A 64 -11.53 2.62 0.28
CA ASN A 64 -11.62 1.22 0.67
C ASN A 64 -10.35 0.48 0.26
N ASN A 65 -9.59 0.00 1.24
CA ASN A 65 -8.39 -0.80 1.00
C ASN A 65 -8.71 -2.29 0.75
N GLY A 66 -9.72 -2.56 -0.09
CA GLY A 66 -10.13 -3.91 -0.48
C GLY A 66 -10.75 -4.74 0.64
N ARG A 67 -11.36 -4.11 1.66
CA ARG A 67 -12.02 -4.79 2.77
C ARG A 67 -13.54 -4.72 2.61
N GLY A 68 -14.23 -5.84 2.81
CA GLY A 68 -15.67 -6.00 2.59
C GLY A 68 -16.02 -6.65 1.24
N ALA A 69 -17.24 -7.20 1.14
CA ALA A 69 -17.72 -7.83 -0.10
C ALA A 69 -17.74 -6.80 -1.24
N TYR A 70 -17.15 -7.15 -2.39
CA TYR A 70 -17.07 -6.31 -3.59
C TYR A 70 -16.43 -4.91 -3.38
N GLY A 71 -15.55 -4.75 -2.40
CA GLY A 71 -14.96 -3.44 -2.12
C GLY A 71 -15.98 -2.43 -1.57
N SER A 72 -17.08 -2.91 -0.98
CA SER A 72 -18.03 -2.02 -0.31
C SER A 72 -17.40 -1.40 0.94
N MET A 73 -17.52 -0.07 1.06
CA MET A 73 -17.19 0.64 2.31
C MET A 73 -18.16 0.31 3.46
N LEU A 74 -19.29 -0.33 3.13
CA LEU A 74 -20.35 -0.79 4.02
C LEU A 74 -20.53 -2.30 3.84
N SER A 75 -20.02 -3.13 4.74
CA SER A 75 -20.24 -4.58 4.69
C SER A 75 -21.41 -4.99 5.57
N GLN A 76 -22.23 -5.94 5.11
CA GLN A 76 -23.27 -6.53 5.96
C GLN A 76 -22.58 -7.29 7.11
N SER A 77 -22.90 -6.93 8.35
CA SER A 77 -22.47 -7.67 9.52
C SER A 77 -23.41 -8.85 9.70
N THR A 78 -23.04 -10.03 9.21
CA THR A 78 -23.73 -11.26 9.61
C THR A 78 -23.27 -11.61 11.02
N ALA A 79 -24.04 -11.22 12.03
CA ALA A 79 -24.11 -12.03 13.24
C ALA A 79 -24.72 -13.38 12.81
N THR A 80 -23.87 -14.35 12.47
CA THR A 80 -24.30 -15.71 12.17
C THR A 80 -25.04 -16.26 13.38
N GLY A 81 -26.37 -16.37 13.29
CA GLY A 81 -27.18 -17.14 14.23
C GLY A 81 -28.32 -16.41 14.95
N GLU A 82 -28.45 -15.08 14.86
CA GLU A 82 -29.56 -14.38 15.51
C GLU A 82 -30.67 -14.03 14.51
N ALA A 83 -31.69 -14.89 14.44
CA ALA A 83 -32.95 -14.55 13.78
C ALA A 83 -33.58 -13.35 14.50
N GLY A 84 -33.52 -12.15 13.91
CA GLY A 84 -34.18 -10.94 14.43
C GLY A 84 -33.29 -9.71 14.59
N THR A 85 -31.98 -9.79 14.35
CA THR A 85 -31.11 -8.60 14.37
C THR A 85 -31.19 -7.85 13.04
N GLY A 86 -31.51 -6.55 13.07
CA GLY A 86 -31.61 -5.70 11.87
C GLY A 86 -30.34 -5.70 11.00
N LEU A 87 -30.45 -5.18 9.77
CA LEU A 87 -29.32 -5.01 8.86
C LEU A 87 -28.29 -4.03 9.46
N TYR A 88 -27.23 -4.55 10.09
CA TYR A 88 -26.09 -3.75 10.53
C TYR A 88 -25.04 -3.71 9.41
N TYR A 89 -24.54 -2.52 9.09
CA TYR A 89 -23.43 -2.34 8.17
C TYR A 89 -22.18 -1.91 8.94
N ASP A 90 -21.07 -2.62 8.76
CA ASP A 90 -19.78 -2.19 9.28
C ASP A 90 -19.15 -1.21 8.27
N PHE A 91 -18.94 0.03 8.71
CA PHE A 91 -18.21 1.05 7.96
C PHE A 91 -16.71 0.91 8.26
N THR A 92 -15.95 0.32 7.33
CA THR A 92 -14.51 0.03 7.53
C THR A 92 -13.62 0.78 6.52
N PRO A 93 -13.66 2.13 6.48
CA PRO A 93 -12.85 2.90 5.55
C PRO A 93 -11.39 2.96 5.99
N THR A 94 -10.54 3.32 5.03
CA THR A 94 -9.34 4.11 5.28
C THR A 94 -9.71 5.59 5.15
N ILE A 95 -9.59 6.34 6.23
CA ILE A 95 -9.72 7.81 6.23
C ILE A 95 -8.35 8.39 5.89
N SER A 96 -8.28 9.34 4.96
CA SER A 96 -7.06 10.02 4.54
C SER A 96 -7.21 11.52 4.75
N MET A 97 -6.18 12.15 5.31
CA MET A 97 -6.09 13.60 5.42
C MET A 97 -4.64 14.07 5.31
N GLY A 98 -4.42 15.29 4.82
CA GLY A 98 -3.08 15.85 4.73
C GLY A 98 -3.08 17.36 4.63
N LEU A 99 -1.95 17.95 5.00
CA LEU A 99 -1.67 19.38 4.91
C LEU A 99 -0.25 19.57 4.41
N ALA A 100 -0.08 20.55 3.53
CA ALA A 100 1.20 20.86 2.92
C ALA A 100 1.44 22.36 2.83
N TYR A 101 2.71 22.70 2.94
CA TYR A 101 3.27 23.96 2.49
C TYR A 101 3.90 23.76 1.11
N THR A 102 3.48 24.53 0.13
CA THR A 102 4.00 24.49 -1.24
C THR A 102 4.79 25.76 -1.54
N SER A 103 5.93 25.60 -2.22
CA SER A 103 6.73 26.70 -2.75
C SER A 103 7.51 26.24 -3.98
N SER A 104 8.09 27.19 -4.71
CA SER A 104 8.92 26.89 -5.88
C SER A 104 10.20 26.12 -5.52
N LEU A 105 10.82 26.43 -4.37
CA LEU A 105 12.10 25.84 -3.97
C LEU A 105 11.92 24.45 -3.34
N ILE A 106 11.12 24.40 -2.28
CA ILE A 106 10.86 23.20 -1.48
C ILE A 106 9.41 23.23 -1.02
N SER A 107 8.68 22.17 -1.32
CA SER A 107 7.37 21.90 -0.75
C SER A 107 7.48 20.72 0.23
N VAL A 108 6.79 20.83 1.36
CA VAL A 108 6.74 19.78 2.38
C VAL A 108 5.31 19.58 2.82
N GLY A 109 4.97 18.35 3.16
CA GLY A 109 3.65 18.05 3.67
C GLY A 109 3.65 16.84 4.58
N VAL A 110 2.60 16.78 5.37
CA VAL A 110 2.28 15.64 6.21
C VAL A 110 0.92 15.10 5.81
N GLY A 111 0.86 13.78 5.77
CA GLY A 111 -0.35 13.01 5.52
C GLY A 111 -0.62 12.08 6.68
N TYR A 112 -1.85 11.62 6.78
CA TYR A 112 -2.26 10.64 7.75
C TYR A 112 -3.40 9.80 7.20
N ASN A 113 -3.21 8.48 7.27
CA ASN A 113 -4.27 7.53 6.98
C ASN A 113 -4.62 6.71 8.23
N ALA A 114 -5.90 6.56 8.50
CA ALA A 114 -6.43 5.66 9.53
C ALA A 114 -7.28 4.57 8.87
N THR A 115 -6.78 3.35 8.84
CA THR A 115 -7.53 2.19 8.32
C THR A 115 -8.21 1.47 9.46
N ILE A 116 -9.54 1.51 9.48
CA ILE A 116 -10.36 0.92 10.54
C ILE A 116 -10.47 -0.59 10.32
N GLY A 117 -10.07 -1.33 11.36
CA GLY A 117 -9.94 -2.78 11.46
C GLY A 117 -11.16 -3.48 12.06
N PRO A 118 -11.04 -4.77 12.39
CA PRO A 118 -12.04 -5.47 13.18
C PRO A 118 -11.99 -5.05 14.66
N ARG A 119 -13.10 -5.27 15.36
CA ARG A 119 -13.20 -5.06 16.81
C ARG A 119 -12.52 -6.17 17.61
N TRP A 120 -11.96 -5.81 18.76
CA TRP A 120 -11.41 -6.75 19.73
C TRP A 120 -11.72 -6.34 21.17
N ASP A 121 -11.62 -7.29 22.09
CA ASP A 121 -11.89 -7.08 23.52
C ASP A 121 -10.68 -6.47 24.22
N ARG A 122 -10.83 -5.26 24.76
CA ARG A 122 -9.82 -4.60 25.58
C ARG A 122 -10.28 -4.51 27.03
N TYR A 123 -9.52 -5.10 27.93
CA TYR A 123 -9.80 -5.17 29.36
C TYR A 123 -9.36 -3.90 30.10
N ASN A 124 -8.19 -3.35 29.76
CA ASN A 124 -7.61 -2.16 30.38
C ASN A 124 -7.70 -2.18 31.92
N ASN A 125 -7.21 -3.27 32.52
CA ASN A 125 -7.20 -3.52 33.96
C ASN A 125 -8.60 -3.62 34.60
N LYS A 126 -9.58 -4.14 33.86
CA LYS A 126 -10.95 -4.41 34.34
C LYS A 126 -11.34 -5.85 34.05
N THR A 127 -12.33 -6.37 34.78
CA THR A 127 -12.86 -7.74 34.60
C THR A 127 -13.74 -7.87 33.36
N THR A 128 -14.46 -6.81 32.99
CA THR A 128 -15.33 -6.79 31.81
C THR A 128 -14.65 -6.02 30.68
N PRO A 129 -14.44 -6.64 29.49
CA PRO A 129 -13.80 -5.96 28.38
C PRO A 129 -14.74 -4.96 27.70
N LYS A 130 -14.14 -3.99 27.02
CA LYS A 130 -14.81 -3.10 26.07
C LYS A 130 -14.38 -3.47 24.65
N LYS A 131 -15.34 -3.61 23.74
CA LYS A 131 -15.05 -3.73 22.31
C LYS A 131 -14.44 -2.43 21.78
N VAL A 132 -13.28 -2.52 21.15
CA VAL A 132 -12.57 -1.40 20.52
C VAL A 132 -12.11 -1.78 19.13
N GLU A 133 -12.06 -0.82 18.21
CA GLU A 133 -11.54 -1.04 16.87
C GLU A 133 -10.02 -1.19 16.90
N ALA A 134 -9.49 -2.18 16.19
CA ALA A 134 -8.10 -2.16 15.77
C ALA A 134 -7.95 -1.14 14.64
N VAL A 135 -6.92 -0.29 14.68
CA VAL A 135 -6.70 0.72 13.63
C VAL A 135 -5.24 0.68 13.20
N VAL A 136 -5.02 0.71 11.89
CA VAL A 136 -3.68 0.95 11.32
C VAL A 136 -3.53 2.44 11.12
N HIS A 137 -2.60 3.03 11.84
CA HIS A 137 -2.25 4.44 11.73
C HIS A 137 -1.06 4.57 10.77
N THR A 138 -1.22 5.39 9.73
CA THR A 138 -0.18 5.61 8.71
C THR A 138 0.11 7.09 8.56
N PRO A 139 0.95 7.70 9.42
CA PRO A 139 1.56 8.97 9.11
C PRO A 139 2.38 8.88 7.83
N VAL A 140 2.37 9.97 7.06
CA VAL A 140 3.09 10.09 5.80
C VAL A 140 3.85 11.40 5.77
N LEU A 141 5.14 11.33 5.42
CA LEU A 141 5.94 12.50 5.10
C LEU A 141 6.06 12.63 3.59
N VAL A 142 5.80 13.82 3.04
CA VAL A 142 6.02 14.10 1.62
C VAL A 142 6.93 15.31 1.43
N LEU A 143 7.73 15.26 0.37
CA LEU A 143 8.64 16.33 -0.01
C LEU A 143 8.70 16.44 -1.54
N ASN A 144 8.76 17.68 -2.01
CA ASN A 144 9.03 18.02 -3.40
C ASN A 144 10.10 19.11 -3.40
N ALA A 145 11.19 18.91 -4.14
CA ALA A 145 12.33 19.82 -4.16
C ALA A 145 13.01 19.82 -5.52
N LEU A 146 14.03 20.68 -5.66
CA LEU A 146 14.86 20.82 -6.87
C LEU A 146 13.99 21.15 -8.09
N ASP A 147 13.16 22.19 -7.98
CA ASP A 147 12.24 22.62 -9.06
C ASP A 147 11.38 21.46 -9.59
N ASN A 148 10.80 20.69 -8.67
CA ASN A 148 9.98 19.52 -8.96
C ASN A 148 10.73 18.30 -9.53
N ALA A 149 12.07 18.33 -9.57
CA ALA A 149 12.88 17.22 -10.03
C ALA A 149 12.99 16.09 -9.00
N PHE A 150 12.85 16.37 -7.71
CA PHE A 150 12.90 15.33 -6.67
C PHE A 150 11.60 15.28 -5.87
N ARG A 151 11.00 14.09 -5.80
CA ARG A 151 9.81 13.82 -4.99
C ARG A 151 10.04 12.64 -4.05
N MET A 152 9.49 12.75 -2.86
CA MET A 152 9.57 11.72 -1.82
C MET A 152 8.21 11.57 -1.13
N ALA A 153 7.85 10.33 -0.82
CA ALA A 153 6.76 10.00 0.09
C ALA A 153 7.18 8.85 1.00
N ILE A 154 7.03 9.01 2.31
CA ILE A 154 7.37 7.99 3.31
C ILE A 154 6.13 7.72 4.18
N PRO A 155 5.27 6.78 3.78
CA PRO A 155 4.23 6.24 4.64
C PRO A 155 4.81 5.24 5.64
N ILE A 156 4.44 5.38 6.91
CA ILE A 156 4.83 4.48 8.00
C ILE A 156 3.56 3.91 8.62
N GLN A 157 3.22 2.67 8.31
CA GLN A 157 2.07 1.99 8.87
C GLN A 157 2.40 1.44 10.25
N VAL A 158 1.50 1.64 11.21
CA VAL A 158 1.64 1.16 12.58
C VAL A 158 0.30 0.60 13.06
N VAL A 159 0.32 -0.63 13.56
CA VAL A 159 -0.72 -1.16 14.43
C VAL A 159 -0.09 -1.51 15.76
N ASN A 160 -0.74 -1.12 16.86
CA ASN A 160 -0.33 -1.49 18.20
C ASN A 160 -1.58 -1.79 19.02
N LEU A 161 -1.81 -3.06 19.31
CA LEU A 161 -2.89 -3.51 20.17
C LEU A 161 -2.29 -3.90 21.50
N THR A 162 -2.45 -3.00 22.48
CA THR A 162 -1.94 -3.17 23.83
C THR A 162 -3.09 -3.35 24.79
N ASP A 163 -2.96 -4.30 25.72
CA ASP A 163 -3.90 -4.49 26.81
C ASP A 163 -3.22 -4.75 28.16
N LYS A 164 -3.96 -4.52 29.24
CA LYS A 164 -3.57 -4.76 30.63
C LYS A 164 -4.62 -5.62 31.32
N PHE A 165 -4.16 -6.58 32.10
CA PHE A 165 -4.97 -7.54 32.83
C PHE A 165 -4.72 -7.37 34.32
N ASP A 166 -5.81 -7.21 35.08
CA ASP A 166 -5.78 -6.87 36.50
C ASP A 166 -5.09 -7.97 37.33
N GLY A 167 -3.98 -7.61 37.98
CA GLY A 167 -3.19 -8.54 38.79
C GLY A 167 -2.41 -9.61 38.01
N VAL A 168 -2.32 -9.50 36.66
CA VAL A 168 -1.65 -10.52 35.82
C VAL A 168 -0.55 -9.95 34.93
N GLY A 169 -0.73 -8.76 34.36
CA GLY A 169 0.31 -8.09 33.56
C GLY A 169 -0.20 -7.41 32.29
N LYS A 170 0.72 -7.20 31.33
CA LYS A 170 0.47 -6.45 30.09
C LYS A 170 0.88 -7.28 28.87
N GLY A 171 0.05 -7.27 27.83
CA GLY A 171 0.37 -7.82 26.51
C GLY A 171 0.28 -6.75 25.43
N SER A 172 1.15 -6.80 24.43
CA SER A 172 1.04 -5.96 23.24
C SER A 172 1.45 -6.70 21.99
N ILE A 173 0.69 -6.51 20.91
CA ILE A 173 1.06 -6.90 19.56
C ILE A 173 1.29 -5.62 18.74
N THR A 174 2.41 -5.59 18.02
CA THR A 174 2.82 -4.43 17.24
C THR A 174 3.24 -4.89 15.85
N ALA A 175 2.73 -4.22 14.82
CA ALA A 175 3.29 -4.29 13.48
C ALA A 175 3.64 -2.89 13.00
N VAL A 176 4.81 -2.76 12.40
CA VAL A 176 5.31 -1.52 11.79
C VAL A 176 5.80 -1.85 10.39
N SER A 177 5.40 -1.07 9.39
CA SER A 177 5.95 -1.20 8.05
C SER A 177 6.11 0.14 7.36
N LEU A 178 7.07 0.24 6.45
CA LEU A 178 7.31 1.41 5.63
C LEU A 178 7.32 1.01 4.15
N ASP A 179 6.85 1.92 3.30
CA ASP A 179 6.93 1.80 1.84
C ASP A 179 7.36 3.14 1.24
N ALA A 180 8.64 3.48 1.45
CA ALA A 180 9.19 4.77 1.11
C ALA A 180 9.47 4.88 -0.40
N GLN A 181 8.91 5.89 -1.04
CA GLN A 181 9.05 6.14 -2.46
C GLN A 181 9.89 7.40 -2.72
N PHE A 182 10.81 7.27 -3.67
CA PHE A 182 11.64 8.35 -4.18
C PHE A 182 11.53 8.37 -5.70
N ARG A 183 11.32 9.56 -6.27
CA ARG A 183 11.32 9.79 -7.72
C ARG A 183 12.27 10.94 -8.02
N TYR A 184 13.16 10.73 -8.97
CA TYR A 184 14.05 11.76 -9.48
C TYR A 184 13.84 11.91 -10.99
N PHE A 185 13.49 13.11 -11.42
CA PHE A 185 13.37 13.50 -12.81
C PHE A 185 14.69 14.15 -13.22
N THR A 186 15.41 13.50 -14.13
CA THR A 186 16.82 13.86 -14.39
C THR A 186 16.97 15.10 -15.28
N GLY A 187 15.90 15.50 -15.97
CA GLY A 187 15.95 16.49 -17.05
C GLY A 187 16.61 15.99 -18.34
N LEU A 188 17.02 14.72 -18.39
CA LEU A 188 17.63 14.09 -19.56
C LEU A 188 16.57 13.43 -20.42
N ASP A 189 16.62 13.68 -21.73
CA ASP A 189 15.66 13.11 -22.68
C ASP A 189 15.70 11.57 -22.72
N PHE A 190 16.90 10.98 -22.60
CA PHE A 190 17.08 9.53 -22.71
C PHE A 190 16.78 8.76 -21.42
N LEU A 191 16.83 9.40 -20.26
CA LEU A 191 16.58 8.78 -18.95
C LEU A 191 15.74 9.74 -18.08
N PRO A 192 14.50 10.06 -18.46
CA PRO A 192 13.72 11.12 -17.83
C PRO A 192 13.42 10.88 -16.35
N GLN A 193 13.38 9.63 -15.88
CA GLN A 193 13.01 9.32 -14.50
C GLN A 193 13.79 8.13 -13.92
N ILE A 194 14.12 8.26 -12.64
CA ILE A 194 14.60 7.20 -11.76
C ILE A 194 13.62 7.07 -10.61
N ARG A 195 13.22 5.84 -10.27
CA ARG A 195 12.35 5.56 -9.11
C ARG A 195 12.99 4.51 -8.22
N LEU A 196 12.95 4.78 -6.92
CA LEU A 196 13.32 3.83 -5.88
C LEU A 196 12.16 3.71 -4.89
N LEU A 197 11.81 2.49 -4.56
CA LEU A 197 10.86 2.13 -3.52
C LEU A 197 11.62 1.28 -2.50
N ILE A 198 11.54 1.61 -1.22
CA ILE A 198 12.17 0.86 -0.13
C ILE A 198 11.06 0.36 0.79
N LYS A 199 11.11 -0.94 1.10
CA LYS A 199 10.10 -1.63 1.90
C LYS A 199 10.75 -2.24 3.11
N TYR A 200 10.11 -2.06 4.25
CA TYR A 200 10.45 -2.77 5.48
C TYR A 200 9.17 -3.10 6.23
N GLY A 201 9.17 -4.23 6.91
CA GLY A 201 8.06 -4.64 7.77
C GLY A 201 8.58 -5.40 8.97
N ASN A 202 8.00 -5.15 10.12
CA ASN A 202 8.24 -5.85 11.37
C ASN A 202 6.89 -6.14 12.02
N TYR A 203 6.76 -7.34 12.56
CA TYR A 203 5.59 -7.79 13.29
C TYR A 203 6.03 -8.63 14.47
N GLY A 204 5.55 -8.31 15.66
CA GLY A 204 5.96 -8.98 16.88
C GLY A 204 5.06 -8.70 18.06
N MET A 205 5.26 -9.46 19.13
CA MET A 205 4.55 -9.31 20.39
C MET A 205 5.51 -9.05 21.54
N GLN A 206 4.97 -8.45 22.59
CA GLN A 206 5.62 -8.32 23.87
C GLN A 206 4.65 -8.73 24.98
N LEU A 207 5.11 -9.61 25.85
CA LEU A 207 4.43 -9.99 27.09
C LEU A 207 5.20 -9.39 28.26
N SER A 208 4.49 -8.91 29.27
CA SER A 208 5.06 -8.30 30.45
C SER A 208 4.22 -8.73 31.65
N PRO A 209 4.43 -9.96 32.15
CA PRO A 209 3.75 -10.48 33.33
C PRO A 209 4.06 -9.62 34.57
N GLU A 210 3.11 -9.51 35.49
CA GLU A 210 3.32 -8.82 36.75
C GLU A 210 4.37 -9.57 37.60
N GLY A 211 5.38 -8.85 38.08
CA GLY A 211 6.50 -9.45 38.83
C GLY A 211 7.42 -10.37 38.00
N GLY A 212 7.20 -10.49 36.68
CA GLY A 212 7.95 -11.36 35.78
C GLY A 212 8.88 -10.64 34.79
N GLN A 213 9.65 -11.43 34.04
CA GLN A 213 10.51 -10.90 32.96
C GLN A 213 9.68 -10.52 31.72
N LYS A 214 10.07 -9.44 31.06
CA LYS A 214 9.46 -9.04 29.78
C LYS A 214 9.93 -9.97 28.68
N GLU A 215 9.00 -10.55 27.94
CA GLU A 215 9.27 -11.38 26.78
C GLU A 215 8.96 -10.59 25.51
N LYS A 216 9.88 -10.59 24.54
CA LYS A 216 9.69 -9.98 23.22
C LYS A 216 9.89 -11.06 22.18
N VAL A 217 8.94 -11.17 21.25
CA VAL A 217 8.96 -12.17 20.18
C VAL A 217 8.76 -11.47 18.85
N THR A 218 9.74 -11.59 17.96
CA THR A 218 9.58 -11.23 16.55
C THR A 218 8.84 -12.37 15.85
N ILE A 219 7.66 -12.08 15.32
CA ILE A 219 6.84 -13.02 14.56
C ILE A 219 7.29 -13.03 13.10
N ALA A 220 7.42 -11.84 12.49
CA ALA A 220 7.85 -11.70 11.11
C ALA A 220 8.60 -10.38 10.86
N GLU A 221 9.57 -10.42 9.96
CA GLU A 221 10.31 -9.25 9.51
C GLU A 221 10.64 -9.37 8.01
N SER A 222 10.62 -8.28 7.26
CA SER A 222 10.95 -8.32 5.83
C SER A 222 11.62 -7.05 5.37
N PHE A 223 12.46 -7.18 4.35
CA PHE A 223 13.04 -6.05 3.64
C PHE A 223 12.89 -6.26 2.13
N GLY A 224 12.63 -5.18 1.41
CA GLY A 224 12.53 -5.20 -0.03
C GLY A 224 12.81 -3.85 -0.66
N PHE A 225 12.96 -3.86 -1.97
CA PHE A 225 13.04 -2.65 -2.76
C PHE A 225 12.49 -2.87 -4.15
N GLU A 226 12.11 -1.78 -4.80
CA GLU A 226 11.84 -1.75 -6.23
C GLU A 226 12.60 -0.57 -6.85
N PHE A 227 13.42 -0.86 -7.84
CA PHE A 227 14.17 0.12 -8.60
C PHE A 227 13.65 0.13 -10.04
N ARG A 228 13.36 1.32 -10.56
CA ARG A 228 12.95 1.50 -11.96
C ARG A 228 13.74 2.60 -12.64
N LEU A 229 14.19 2.30 -13.85
CA LEU A 229 14.77 3.26 -14.79
C LEU A 229 13.79 3.45 -15.94
N TYR A 230 13.51 4.70 -16.28
CA TYR A 230 12.60 5.07 -17.36
C TYR A 230 13.40 5.75 -18.45
N PHE A 231 13.37 5.19 -19.66
CA PHE A 231 14.03 5.74 -20.84
C PHE A 231 13.01 6.45 -21.71
N GLY A 232 13.39 7.56 -22.35
CA GLY A 232 12.47 8.37 -23.16
C GLY A 232 12.78 8.27 -24.65
N ALA A 233 11.74 8.08 -25.47
CA ALA A 233 11.80 8.16 -26.93
C ALA A 233 10.46 8.63 -27.51
N MET A 234 10.50 9.17 -28.73
CA MET A 234 9.32 9.55 -29.52
C MET A 234 9.39 8.87 -30.88
N VAL A 235 8.29 8.27 -31.32
CA VAL A 235 8.12 7.75 -32.67
C VAL A 235 6.85 8.38 -33.22
N GLU A 236 7.02 9.31 -34.15
CA GLU A 236 5.93 10.16 -34.64
C GLU A 236 5.19 10.86 -33.47
N GLU A 237 3.88 10.67 -33.38
CA GLU A 237 3.01 11.23 -32.33
C GLU A 237 2.86 10.29 -31.12
N VAL A 238 3.51 9.12 -31.15
CA VAL A 238 3.48 8.14 -30.05
C VAL A 238 4.74 8.25 -29.22
N ALA A 239 4.55 8.42 -27.93
CA ALA A 239 5.65 8.44 -27.00
C ALA A 239 5.93 7.04 -26.46
N ILE A 240 7.20 6.69 -26.43
CA ILE A 240 7.67 5.37 -26.03
C ILE A 240 8.59 5.52 -24.83
N GLN A 241 8.34 4.71 -23.80
CA GLN A 241 9.08 4.73 -22.56
C GLN A 241 9.52 3.32 -22.18
N PRO A 242 10.68 2.84 -22.66
CA PRO A 242 11.25 1.60 -22.15
C PRO A 242 11.54 1.71 -20.65
N ILE A 243 11.21 0.69 -19.89
CA ILE A 243 11.36 0.65 -18.43
C ILE A 243 12.16 -0.59 -18.06
N VAL A 244 13.17 -0.42 -17.20
CA VAL A 244 13.84 -1.54 -16.52
C VAL A 244 13.35 -1.56 -15.09
N LYS A 245 12.62 -2.60 -14.71
CA LYS A 245 12.15 -2.83 -13.33
C LYS A 245 12.94 -3.95 -12.67
N LEU A 246 13.52 -3.67 -11.52
CA LEU A 246 14.15 -4.64 -10.62
C LEU A 246 13.44 -4.58 -9.26
N ALA A 247 12.84 -5.68 -8.84
CA ALA A 247 12.16 -5.77 -7.54
C ALA A 247 12.71 -6.95 -6.73
N TYR A 248 13.03 -6.72 -5.47
CA TYR A 248 13.48 -7.74 -4.53
C TYR A 248 12.64 -7.64 -3.24
N ASN A 249 12.21 -8.78 -2.71
CA ASN A 249 11.59 -8.85 -1.39
C ASN A 249 12.10 -10.11 -0.66
N GLY A 250 12.51 -9.96 0.59
CA GLY A 250 13.08 -11.04 1.40
C GLY A 250 12.49 -11.06 2.81
N ALA A 251 12.24 -12.27 3.30
CA ALA A 251 11.98 -12.52 4.72
C ALA A 251 13.30 -12.36 5.49
N LEU A 252 13.25 -11.67 6.63
CA LEU A 252 14.37 -11.48 7.54
C LEU A 252 14.20 -12.41 8.75
N GLY A 253 15.31 -13.00 9.19
CA GLY A 253 15.29 -13.98 10.27
C GLY A 253 14.91 -15.39 9.82
N LYS A 254 14.59 -16.25 10.79
CA LYS A 254 14.32 -17.69 10.62
C LYS A 254 12.99 -18.11 11.24
N GLN A 255 12.09 -17.18 11.56
CA GLN A 255 10.86 -17.47 12.29
C GLN A 255 9.63 -17.58 11.38
N HIS A 256 9.73 -17.18 10.11
CA HIS A 256 8.61 -17.10 9.16
C HIS A 256 9.10 -17.17 7.71
N ASN A 257 8.15 -17.16 6.76
CA ASN A 257 8.42 -17.26 5.32
C ASN A 257 7.82 -16.12 4.49
N ASN A 258 7.35 -15.06 5.16
CA ASN A 258 6.67 -13.95 4.50
C ASN A 258 7.70 -12.94 3.96
N THR A 259 7.71 -12.72 2.65
CA THR A 259 8.65 -11.80 1.98
C THR A 259 8.18 -10.35 1.98
N SER A 260 6.94 -10.06 2.36
CA SER A 260 6.37 -8.72 2.40
C SER A 260 5.42 -8.58 3.59
N VAL A 261 5.98 -8.17 4.72
CA VAL A 261 5.23 -7.88 5.95
C VAL A 261 4.74 -6.43 5.90
N THR A 262 3.43 -6.22 6.10
CA THR A 262 2.84 -4.88 6.24
C THR A 262 1.96 -4.83 7.48
N ALA A 263 1.89 -3.69 8.16
CA ALA A 263 1.02 -3.56 9.33
C ALA A 263 -0.46 -3.72 8.93
N LEU A 264 -0.83 -3.27 7.74
CA LEU A 264 -2.16 -3.47 7.20
C LEU A 264 -2.47 -4.95 6.90
N GLY A 265 -1.52 -5.67 6.30
CA GLY A 265 -1.64 -7.11 6.07
C GLY A 265 -1.61 -7.94 7.36
N ALA A 266 -1.11 -7.38 8.47
CA ALA A 266 -1.08 -8.02 9.78
C ALA A 266 -2.27 -7.63 10.67
N LEU A 267 -3.20 -6.77 10.23
CA LEU A 267 -4.25 -6.19 11.08
C LEU A 267 -5.20 -7.23 11.68
N GLU A 268 -5.74 -8.13 10.85
CA GLU A 268 -6.68 -9.17 11.31
C GLU A 268 -5.98 -10.24 12.15
N ASP A 269 -4.75 -10.57 11.76
CA ASP A 269 -3.88 -11.45 12.54
C ASP A 269 -3.56 -10.84 13.92
N SER A 270 -3.30 -9.54 13.98
CA SER A 270 -3.03 -8.83 15.23
C SER A 270 -4.20 -8.93 16.19
N VAL A 271 -5.44 -8.81 15.69
CA VAL A 271 -6.66 -9.00 16.50
C VAL A 271 -6.78 -10.44 16.99
N THR A 272 -6.47 -11.42 16.13
CA THR A 272 -6.49 -12.85 16.49
C THR A 272 -5.47 -13.15 17.60
N VAL A 273 -4.23 -12.66 17.45
CA VAL A 273 -3.16 -12.82 18.43
C VAL A 273 -3.47 -12.09 19.73
N ALA A 274 -3.96 -10.84 19.68
CA ALA A 274 -4.35 -10.08 20.87
C ALA A 274 -5.48 -10.78 21.66
N SER A 275 -6.45 -11.39 20.95
CA SER A 275 -7.53 -12.16 21.57
C SER A 275 -7.02 -13.44 22.22
N ALA A 276 -6.07 -14.13 21.58
CA ALA A 276 -5.42 -15.31 22.14
C ALA A 276 -4.61 -14.97 23.40
N ILE A 277 -3.85 -13.87 23.38
CA ILE A 277 -3.18 -13.31 24.57
C ILE A 277 -4.22 -13.10 25.67
N SER A 278 -5.29 -12.36 25.39
CA SER A 278 -6.34 -12.06 26.38
C SER A 278 -6.95 -13.32 27.00
N SER A 279 -7.19 -14.36 26.19
CA SER A 279 -7.72 -15.64 26.69
C SER A 279 -6.74 -16.37 27.62
N ALA A 280 -5.43 -16.28 27.35
CA ALA A 280 -4.41 -16.88 28.19
C ALA A 280 -4.29 -16.17 29.55
N PHE A 281 -4.47 -14.85 29.60
CA PHE A 281 -4.41 -14.06 30.85
C PHE A 281 -5.69 -14.13 31.69
N THR A 282 -6.82 -14.55 31.12
CA THR A 282 -8.13 -14.59 31.80
C THR A 282 -8.60 -16.02 32.15
N GLY A 283 -7.73 -17.03 32.00
CA GLY A 283 -8.04 -18.42 32.38
C GLY A 283 -8.94 -19.16 31.38
N GLY A 284 -9.03 -18.72 30.13
CA GLY A 284 -9.76 -19.41 29.07
C GLY A 284 -9.07 -20.70 28.60
N THR A 285 -9.81 -21.58 27.91
CA THR A 285 -9.38 -22.91 27.44
C THR A 285 -8.19 -22.90 26.46
N ARG A 286 -7.77 -21.73 25.96
CA ARG A 286 -6.61 -21.56 25.10
C ARG A 286 -5.38 -21.21 25.95
N GLY A 287 -4.69 -22.22 26.44
CA GLY A 287 -3.37 -22.07 27.08
C GLY A 287 -2.31 -21.54 26.09
N ALA A 288 -1.08 -21.34 26.56
CA ALA A 288 0.06 -20.80 25.79
C ALA A 288 0.36 -21.53 24.45
N GLY A 289 -0.15 -22.75 24.24
CA GLY A 289 -0.10 -23.48 22.97
C GLY A 289 -1.15 -23.08 21.92
N GLY A 290 -2.01 -22.09 22.18
CA GLY A 290 -3.10 -21.63 21.31
C GLY A 290 -2.82 -20.37 20.50
N LEU A 291 -1.57 -19.89 20.47
CA LEU A 291 -1.16 -18.74 19.66
C LEU A 291 -1.12 -19.12 18.17
N THR A 292 -2.26 -18.96 17.49
CA THR A 292 -2.35 -19.08 16.04
C THR A 292 -2.15 -17.70 15.42
N SER A 293 -1.03 -17.51 14.73
CA SER A 293 -0.84 -16.39 13.81
C SER A 293 -0.60 -16.95 12.42
N THR A 294 -1.15 -16.28 11.42
CA THR A 294 -0.95 -16.56 9.99
C THR A 294 0.47 -16.19 9.56
N TYR A 295 1.16 -15.35 10.36
CA TYR A 295 2.57 -15.01 10.19
C TYR A 295 3.49 -15.88 11.04
N ALA A 296 3.03 -16.38 12.19
CA ALA A 296 3.83 -17.21 13.06
C ALA A 296 3.84 -18.67 12.61
N GLY A 297 5.03 -19.26 12.65
CA GLY A 297 5.18 -20.69 12.83
C GLY A 297 6.18 -20.96 13.93
N SER A 298 6.01 -22.08 14.63
CA SER A 298 7.07 -22.70 15.43
C SER A 298 8.09 -23.56 14.62
N PRO A 299 8.50 -23.23 13.37
CA PRO A 299 9.78 -23.70 12.86
C PRO A 299 10.87 -22.62 12.89
N SER A 300 12.07 -23.01 13.34
CA SER A 300 13.29 -22.32 12.94
C SER A 300 13.59 -22.69 11.50
N TRP A 301 13.24 -21.81 10.57
CA TRP A 301 13.41 -21.97 9.14
C TRP A 301 14.90 -22.16 8.82
N LYS A 302 15.22 -23.28 8.20
CA LYS A 302 16.59 -23.60 7.78
C LYS A 302 16.99 -22.83 6.52
N LYS A 303 16.00 -22.40 5.72
CA LYS A 303 16.17 -21.60 4.52
C LYS A 303 15.13 -20.47 4.52
N GLY A 304 15.56 -19.22 4.30
CA GLY A 304 14.66 -18.06 4.23
C GLY A 304 14.06 -17.87 2.84
N ALA A 305 12.86 -17.29 2.77
CA ALA A 305 12.25 -16.91 1.50
C ALA A 305 12.75 -15.57 0.97
N TRP A 306 12.83 -15.49 -0.35
CA TRP A 306 12.97 -14.24 -1.07
C TRP A 306 12.44 -14.41 -2.50
N ASN A 307 12.10 -13.29 -3.12
CA ASN A 307 11.79 -13.22 -4.54
C ASN A 307 12.56 -12.07 -5.21
N LEU A 308 12.89 -12.29 -6.49
CA LEU A 308 13.51 -11.32 -7.36
C LEU A 308 12.71 -11.28 -8.67
N THR A 309 12.40 -10.09 -9.15
CA THR A 309 11.77 -9.87 -10.45
C THR A 309 12.61 -8.88 -11.25
N LEU A 310 13.03 -9.28 -12.44
CA LEU A 310 13.63 -8.40 -13.44
C LEU A 310 12.69 -8.37 -14.63
N ALA A 311 12.00 -7.25 -14.82
CA ALA A 311 10.98 -7.10 -15.85
C ALA A 311 11.22 -5.83 -16.67
N PRO A 312 11.74 -5.96 -17.90
CA PRO A 312 11.55 -4.96 -18.93
C PRO A 312 10.06 -4.71 -19.17
N ALA A 313 9.69 -3.44 -19.31
CA ALA A 313 8.37 -3.02 -19.73
C ALA A 313 8.48 -1.91 -20.78
N LEU A 314 7.39 -1.66 -21.51
CA LEU A 314 7.35 -0.64 -22.55
C LEU A 314 6.13 0.25 -22.33
N GLY A 315 6.32 1.43 -21.75
CA GLY A 315 5.28 2.45 -21.73
C GLY A 315 5.02 2.97 -23.14
N ILE A 316 3.77 2.99 -23.57
CA ILE A 316 3.32 3.55 -24.84
C ILE A 316 2.23 4.55 -24.51
N THR A 317 2.41 5.79 -24.95
CA THR A 317 1.44 6.86 -24.71
C THR A 317 1.02 7.48 -26.03
N ALA A 318 -0.29 7.61 -26.22
CA ALA A 318 -0.89 8.34 -27.33
C ALA A 318 -1.92 9.33 -26.77
N ASN A 319 -1.95 10.54 -27.32
CA ASN A 319 -2.83 11.61 -26.85
C ASN A 319 -3.57 12.25 -28.01
N SER A 320 -4.78 12.71 -27.74
CA SER A 320 -5.61 13.57 -28.57
C SER A 320 -6.18 14.69 -27.70
N ASP A 321 -6.98 15.58 -28.27
CA ASP A 321 -7.61 16.68 -27.53
C ASP A 321 -8.58 16.22 -26.44
N ILE A 322 -9.15 15.02 -26.58
CA ILE A 322 -10.20 14.50 -25.68
C ILE A 322 -9.74 13.22 -24.97
N VAL A 323 -8.93 12.39 -25.63
CA VAL A 323 -8.57 11.06 -25.15
C VAL A 323 -7.06 10.92 -25.00
N SER A 324 -6.63 10.41 -23.85
CA SER A 324 -5.26 9.95 -23.60
C SER A 324 -5.27 8.46 -23.32
N LEU A 325 -4.34 7.74 -23.93
CA LEU A 325 -4.15 6.30 -23.77
C LEU A 325 -2.72 6.04 -23.28
N TYR A 326 -2.59 5.24 -22.24
CA TYR A 326 -1.33 4.69 -21.76
C TYR A 326 -1.41 3.16 -21.72
N VAL A 327 -0.37 2.48 -22.19
CA VAL A 327 -0.25 1.02 -22.09
C VAL A 327 1.19 0.66 -21.68
N GLU A 328 1.34 -0.29 -20.78
CA GLU A 328 2.63 -0.82 -20.30
C GLU A 328 2.60 -2.36 -20.31
N PRO A 329 2.86 -3.02 -21.45
CA PRO A 329 3.18 -4.44 -21.44
C PRO A 329 4.56 -4.68 -20.81
N SER A 330 4.69 -5.81 -20.10
CA SER A 330 5.91 -6.23 -19.42
C SER A 330 6.16 -7.72 -19.58
N LEU A 331 7.42 -8.09 -19.72
CA LEU A 331 7.87 -9.47 -19.84
C LEU A 331 9.27 -9.61 -19.25
N GLY A 332 9.47 -10.58 -18.36
CA GLY A 332 10.71 -10.69 -17.61
C GLY A 332 10.88 -11.99 -16.85
N LEU A 333 11.92 -12.03 -16.03
CA LEU A 333 12.30 -13.17 -15.20
C LEU A 333 11.82 -12.97 -13.76
N LYS A 334 11.22 -14.01 -13.20
CA LYS A 334 10.92 -14.13 -11.77
C LYS A 334 11.71 -15.28 -11.17
N ILE A 335 12.43 -15.01 -10.10
CA ILE A 335 13.12 -16.02 -9.29
C ILE A 335 12.45 -16.05 -7.92
N THR A 336 12.03 -17.22 -7.47
CA THR A 336 11.40 -17.39 -6.15
C THR A 336 12.14 -18.47 -5.37
N GLN A 337 12.72 -18.08 -4.25
CA GLN A 337 13.15 -18.98 -3.19
C GLN A 337 12.02 -19.10 -2.19
N LEU A 338 11.38 -20.26 -2.12
CA LEU A 338 10.53 -20.59 -0.99
C LEU A 338 11.43 -20.88 0.21
N GLY A 339 11.11 -20.34 1.38
CA GLY A 339 11.77 -20.83 2.59
C GLY A 339 11.36 -22.27 2.87
N SER A 340 12.11 -22.90 3.76
CA SER A 340 11.73 -24.19 4.32
C SER A 340 12.13 -24.34 5.79
N ALA A 341 11.19 -24.89 6.56
CA ALA A 341 11.37 -25.28 7.95
C ALA A 341 12.29 -26.50 8.11
N THR A 342 12.25 -27.43 7.15
CA THR A 342 12.82 -28.77 7.30
C THR A 342 14.07 -28.99 6.45
N ASP A 343 14.18 -28.30 5.31
CA ASP A 343 15.19 -28.51 4.29
C ASP A 343 15.99 -27.24 3.98
N ASN A 344 17.31 -27.30 4.10
CA ASN A 344 18.20 -26.20 3.76
C ASN A 344 18.64 -26.20 2.28
N LYS A 345 18.26 -27.23 1.51
CA LYS A 345 18.64 -27.43 0.11
C LYS A 345 17.53 -27.09 -0.88
N VAL A 346 16.41 -26.54 -0.41
CA VAL A 346 15.34 -26.06 -1.29
C VAL A 346 15.91 -25.10 -2.32
N LYS A 347 15.75 -25.46 -3.59
CA LYS A 347 16.26 -24.72 -4.73
C LYS A 347 15.32 -23.59 -5.13
N GLU A 348 15.89 -22.58 -5.76
CA GLU A 348 15.15 -21.51 -6.39
C GLU A 348 14.30 -22.05 -7.56
N THR A 349 13.13 -21.45 -7.74
CA THR A 349 12.27 -21.68 -8.89
C THR A 349 12.36 -20.49 -9.83
N TYR A 350 12.39 -20.78 -11.13
CA TYR A 350 12.50 -19.79 -12.20
C TYR A 350 11.18 -19.77 -12.97
N GLY A 351 10.66 -18.58 -13.23
CA GLY A 351 9.41 -18.39 -13.94
C GLY A 351 9.41 -17.10 -14.74
N LEU A 352 8.38 -16.95 -15.56
CA LEU A 352 8.15 -15.77 -16.37
C LEU A 352 7.32 -14.75 -15.56
N ALA A 353 7.84 -13.53 -15.42
CA ALA A 353 7.03 -12.39 -15.02
C ALA A 353 6.43 -11.76 -16.27
N TRP A 354 5.11 -11.63 -16.34
CA TRP A 354 4.45 -10.96 -17.44
C TRP A 354 3.18 -10.26 -16.96
N GLY A 355 2.80 -9.22 -17.68
CA GLY A 355 1.57 -8.48 -17.42
C GLY A 355 1.42 -7.32 -18.40
N THR A 356 0.23 -6.74 -18.45
CA THR A 356 -0.05 -5.53 -19.24
C THR A 356 -0.94 -4.64 -18.42
N TYR A 357 -0.51 -3.39 -18.25
CA TYR A 357 -1.29 -2.33 -17.63
C TYR A 357 -1.78 -1.37 -18.71
N ALA A 358 -2.99 -0.85 -18.58
CA ALA A 358 -3.52 0.15 -19.48
C ALA A 358 -4.39 1.16 -18.73
N GLU A 359 -4.32 2.42 -19.17
CA GLU A 359 -5.16 3.50 -18.69
C GLU A 359 -5.73 4.27 -19.87
N ILE A 360 -6.98 4.68 -19.76
CA ILE A 360 -7.61 5.62 -20.67
C ILE A 360 -8.21 6.77 -19.87
N TYR A 361 -7.97 7.98 -20.36
CA TYR A 361 -8.50 9.22 -19.83
C TYR A 361 -9.32 9.88 -20.90
N ILE A 362 -10.51 10.33 -20.53
CA ILE A 362 -11.44 11.04 -21.40
C ILE A 362 -11.74 12.36 -20.71
N THR A 363 -11.38 13.46 -21.37
CA THR A 363 -11.50 14.83 -20.85
C THR A 363 -12.40 15.64 -21.79
N PRO A 364 -13.74 15.48 -21.70
CA PRO A 364 -14.67 16.14 -22.63
C PRO A 364 -14.59 17.67 -22.57
N ILE A 365 -14.22 18.20 -21.40
CA ILE A 365 -13.93 19.60 -21.14
C ILE A 365 -12.72 19.69 -20.21
N LYS A 366 -11.99 20.80 -20.27
CA LYS A 366 -10.72 21.01 -19.54
C LYS A 366 -10.74 20.65 -18.05
N ASN A 367 -11.88 20.79 -17.39
CA ASN A 367 -11.99 20.62 -15.95
C ASN A 367 -12.60 19.28 -15.53
N LEU A 368 -13.05 18.44 -16.46
CA LEU A 368 -13.72 17.18 -16.11
C LEU A 368 -13.05 16.02 -16.84
N GLU A 369 -12.55 15.08 -16.06
CA GLU A 369 -11.88 13.88 -16.54
C GLU A 369 -12.66 12.65 -16.06
N TRP A 370 -12.94 11.74 -16.99
CA TRP A 370 -13.33 10.37 -16.71
C TRP A 370 -12.13 9.46 -16.97
N TYR A 371 -11.87 8.56 -16.03
CA TYR A 371 -10.73 7.67 -16.03
C TYR A 371 -11.16 6.22 -15.99
N PHE A 372 -10.43 5.37 -16.70
CA PHE A 372 -10.51 3.93 -16.57
C PHE A 372 -9.10 3.33 -16.61
N GLU A 373 -8.82 2.41 -15.70
CA GLU A 373 -7.60 1.58 -15.69
C GLU A 373 -7.99 0.11 -15.73
N ALA A 374 -7.12 -0.68 -16.36
CA ALA A 374 -7.16 -2.10 -16.28
C ALA A 374 -5.75 -2.69 -16.25
N ASP A 375 -5.57 -3.75 -15.47
CA ASP A 375 -4.38 -4.57 -15.47
C ASP A 375 -4.74 -6.02 -15.77
N VAL A 376 -3.87 -6.66 -16.54
CA VAL A 376 -3.92 -8.07 -16.85
C VAL A 376 -2.60 -8.72 -16.48
N GLY A 377 -2.65 -9.82 -15.75
CA GLY A 377 -1.46 -10.56 -15.34
C GLY A 377 -1.73 -12.02 -15.00
N GLY A 378 -0.63 -12.77 -14.87
CA GLY A 378 -0.67 -14.18 -14.49
C GLY A 378 -0.99 -14.38 -13.01
N ALA A 379 -1.79 -15.40 -12.70
CA ALA A 379 -2.15 -15.75 -11.32
C ALA A 379 -0.93 -16.10 -10.45
N THR A 380 -0.93 -15.62 -9.20
CA THR A 380 0.03 -16.00 -8.15
C THR A 380 -0.48 -17.07 -7.18
N ALA A 381 -1.75 -17.48 -7.28
CA ALA A 381 -2.39 -18.42 -6.36
C ALA A 381 -2.97 -19.66 -7.10
N PRO A 382 -2.97 -20.85 -6.47
CA PRO A 382 -3.65 -22.03 -7.01
C PRO A 382 -5.15 -21.77 -7.21
N ALA A 383 -5.73 -22.28 -8.31
CA ALA A 383 -7.16 -22.21 -8.65
C ALA A 383 -7.74 -20.86 -9.13
N GLN A 384 -6.91 -19.85 -9.43
CA GLN A 384 -7.33 -18.67 -10.20
C GLN A 384 -7.12 -18.90 -11.70
N PRO A 385 -7.95 -18.30 -12.59
CA PRO A 385 -7.71 -18.37 -14.02
C PRO A 385 -6.30 -17.85 -14.37
N THR A 386 -5.68 -18.44 -15.39
CA THR A 386 -4.31 -18.10 -15.83
C THR A 386 -4.13 -16.62 -16.17
N VAL A 387 -5.24 -15.92 -16.44
CA VAL A 387 -5.33 -14.50 -16.75
C VAL A 387 -6.32 -13.86 -15.78
N ASN A 388 -5.87 -12.92 -14.98
CA ASN A 388 -6.74 -12.10 -14.13
C ASN A 388 -6.87 -10.71 -14.76
N LEU A 389 -8.10 -10.18 -14.79
CA LEU A 389 -8.39 -8.80 -15.15
C LEU A 389 -8.82 -8.05 -13.88
N ALA A 390 -8.10 -7.00 -13.53
CA ALA A 390 -8.54 -6.02 -12.54
C ALA A 390 -8.77 -4.68 -13.25
N ALA A 391 -9.82 -3.97 -12.86
CA ALA A 391 -10.19 -2.70 -13.47
C ALA A 391 -10.80 -1.75 -12.45
N SER A 392 -10.63 -0.46 -12.68
CA SER A 392 -11.13 0.62 -11.82
C SER A 392 -11.47 1.84 -12.68
N THR A 393 -12.45 2.62 -12.23
CA THR A 393 -12.91 3.80 -12.97
C THR A 393 -13.37 4.90 -12.02
N GLY A 394 -13.36 6.14 -12.49
CA GLY A 394 -13.90 7.26 -11.75
C GLY A 394 -13.78 8.60 -12.44
N ILE A 395 -14.23 9.63 -11.75
CA ILE A 395 -14.28 11.00 -12.22
C ILE A 395 -13.34 11.87 -11.38
N THR A 396 -12.59 12.74 -12.04
CA THR A 396 -11.85 13.85 -11.44
C THR A 396 -12.45 15.16 -11.95
N TRP A 397 -12.87 16.03 -11.04
CA TRP A 397 -13.24 17.41 -11.36
C TRP A 397 -12.13 18.34 -10.90
N TYR A 398 -11.42 18.96 -11.84
CA TYR A 398 -10.41 19.96 -11.57
C TYR A 398 -11.06 21.30 -11.20
N LEU A 399 -10.68 21.82 -10.04
CA LEU A 399 -11.22 23.02 -9.45
C LEU A 399 -10.21 24.17 -9.60
N PRO A 400 -10.66 25.43 -9.69
CA PRO A 400 -9.77 26.57 -9.69
C PRO A 400 -8.97 26.67 -8.38
N ALA A 401 -7.79 27.31 -8.45
CA ALA A 401 -7.07 27.73 -7.26
C ALA A 401 -7.92 28.74 -6.47
N LEU A 402 -7.93 28.61 -5.14
CA LEU A 402 -8.67 29.49 -4.23
C LEU A 402 -7.84 30.69 -3.79
#